data_AF-A0A9P7NXJ0-F1
#
_entry.id   AF-A0A9P7NXJ0-F1
#
_cell.length_a   1.000
_cell.length_b   1.000
_cell.length_c   1.000
_cell.angle_alpha   90.00
_cell.angle_beta   90.00
_cell.angle_gamma   90.00
#
_symmetry.space_group_name_H-M   'P 1'
#
loop_
_entity.id
_entity.type
_entity.pdbx_description
1 polymer ?
#
loop_
_entity_poly.entity_id
_entity_poly.type
_entity_poly.pdbx_seq_one_letter_code
_entity_poly.pdbx_strand_id
1 'polypeptide(L)'
;MSQARVPKLPSMREIGTYDGKIPAERYFRRLGHTLKHVNGGEQVDPSTYISMFELALDGDAAVFAETSFQVRSIMSQASKGIASDEDLENLQRTFSVRYPPAAEEKKTVIWADIDVRQAEGEDLTGYFHRVLNFYQRAGGQEKSTTSLKSLSPPERFMLHHFISKFIRGLHDKTLMQEAVGQRALAASSLQEAHDIVHEAATILESKASLAYLSARDDRMSQLEELIRVQN
;
A
#
# COMPACT_ATOMS: atom_id res chain seq x y z
N MET A 1 -54.59 4.72 11.31
CA MET A 1 -53.34 5.46 11.50
C MET A 1 -52.38 4.52 12.21
N SER A 2 -51.42 3.93 11.51
CA SER A 2 -50.44 3.02 12.11
C SER A 2 -49.47 3.85 12.95
N GLN A 3 -49.46 3.66 14.26
CA GLN A 3 -48.42 4.25 15.11
C GLN A 3 -47.09 3.68 14.64
N ALA A 4 -46.17 4.55 14.19
CA ALA A 4 -44.81 4.13 13.88
C ALA A 4 -44.24 3.47 15.14
N ARG A 5 -43.96 2.16 15.07
CA ARG A 5 -43.37 1.43 16.19
C ARG A 5 -41.98 2.00 16.43
N VAL A 6 -41.75 2.51 17.63
CA VAL A 6 -40.42 2.94 18.07
C VAL A 6 -39.53 1.70 18.12
N PRO A 7 -38.35 1.71 17.47
CA PRO A 7 -37.45 0.57 17.48
C PRO A 7 -36.99 0.26 18.91
N LYS A 8 -36.96 -1.04 19.25
CA LYS A 8 -36.40 -1.52 20.50
C LYS A 8 -34.88 -1.51 20.40
N LEU A 9 -34.22 -0.92 21.39
CA LEU A 9 -32.76 -0.82 21.42
C LEU A 9 -32.16 -1.91 22.32
N PRO A 10 -31.11 -2.62 21.86
CA PRO A 10 -30.35 -3.53 22.70
C PRO A 10 -29.56 -2.76 23.77
N SER A 11 -29.23 -3.45 24.86
CA SER A 11 -28.38 -2.90 25.92
C SER A 11 -26.91 -2.77 25.47
N MET A 12 -26.15 -1.90 26.14
CA MET A 12 -24.70 -1.75 25.91
C MET A 12 -23.93 -3.07 26.05
N ARG A 13 -24.40 -3.99 26.90
CA ARG A 13 -23.79 -5.32 27.06
C ARG A 13 -24.00 -6.21 25.84
N GLU A 14 -25.13 -6.08 25.15
CA GLU A 14 -25.47 -6.89 23.97
C GLU A 14 -24.75 -6.40 22.71
N ILE A 15 -24.58 -5.08 22.56
CA ILE A 15 -23.84 -4.51 21.42
C ILE A 15 -22.32 -4.59 21.61
N GLY A 16 -21.85 -4.48 22.86
CA GLY A 16 -20.44 -4.39 23.21
C GLY A 16 -19.78 -3.09 22.77
N THR A 17 -18.47 -2.98 22.95
CA THR A 17 -17.68 -1.85 22.44
C THR A 17 -16.92 -2.20 21.17
N TYR A 18 -16.51 -1.18 20.43
CA TYR A 18 -15.71 -1.28 19.23
C TYR A 18 -14.52 -0.33 19.31
N ASP A 19 -13.34 -0.90 19.48
CA ASP A 19 -12.06 -0.18 19.56
C ASP A 19 -11.22 -0.27 18.27
N GLY A 20 -11.74 -0.95 17.24
CA GLY A 20 -11.04 -1.18 15.98
C GLY A 20 -10.09 -2.37 15.95
N LYS A 21 -9.99 -3.18 17.02
CA LYS A 21 -9.14 -4.39 17.02
C LYS A 21 -9.69 -5.55 16.20
N ILE A 22 -10.99 -5.55 15.94
CA ILE A 22 -11.63 -6.51 15.04
C ILE A 22 -12.03 -5.79 13.75
N PRO A 23 -12.18 -6.53 12.63
CA PRO A 23 -12.67 -5.93 11.39
C PRO A 23 -14.02 -5.23 11.57
N ALA A 24 -14.17 -4.05 10.96
CA ALA A 24 -15.39 -3.27 11.07
C ALA A 24 -16.61 -4.05 10.55
N GLU A 25 -16.48 -4.74 9.42
CA GLU A 25 -17.55 -5.55 8.85
C GLU A 25 -18.07 -6.62 9.82
N ARG A 26 -17.16 -7.20 10.62
CA ARG A 26 -17.54 -8.20 11.63
C ARG A 26 -18.38 -7.56 12.72
N TYR A 27 -18.00 -6.35 13.16
CA TYR A 27 -18.78 -5.59 14.14
C TYR A 27 -20.14 -5.17 13.58
N PHE A 28 -20.19 -4.57 12.40
CA PHE A 28 -21.45 -4.16 11.76
C PHE A 28 -22.40 -5.33 11.56
N ARG A 29 -21.91 -6.49 11.12
CA ARG A 29 -22.75 -7.68 10.98
C ARG A 29 -23.34 -8.13 12.33
N ARG A 30 -22.54 -8.10 13.40
CA ARG A 30 -23.01 -8.42 14.76
C ARG A 30 -24.06 -7.42 15.24
N LEU A 31 -23.79 -6.12 15.07
CA LEU A 31 -24.71 -5.06 15.46
C LEU A 31 -26.04 -5.17 14.70
N GLY A 32 -25.99 -5.37 13.38
CA GLY A 32 -27.18 -5.57 12.56
C GLY A 32 -28.00 -6.79 12.97
N HIS A 33 -27.34 -7.93 13.23
CA HIS A 33 -28.03 -9.12 13.74
C HIS A 33 -28.69 -8.87 15.11
N THR A 34 -28.01 -8.15 15.99
CA THR A 34 -28.52 -7.84 17.34
C THR A 34 -29.74 -6.92 17.27
N LEU A 35 -29.66 -5.85 16.48
CA LEU A 35 -30.77 -4.91 16.25
C LEU A 35 -31.96 -5.64 15.62
N LYS A 36 -31.72 -6.47 14.61
CA LYS A 36 -32.76 -7.27 13.96
C LYS A 36 -33.42 -8.24 14.95
N HIS A 37 -32.65 -8.89 15.81
CA HIS A 37 -33.17 -9.82 16.81
C HIS A 37 -34.10 -9.12 17.81
N VAL A 38 -33.67 -7.98 18.36
CA VAL A 38 -34.44 -7.23 19.37
C VAL A 38 -35.70 -6.59 18.78
N ASN A 39 -35.69 -6.32 17.46
CA ASN A 39 -36.82 -5.80 16.71
C ASN A 39 -37.66 -6.88 16.00
N GLY A 40 -37.62 -8.13 16.47
CA GLY A 40 -38.52 -9.19 15.98
C GLY A 40 -38.30 -9.59 14.52
N GLY A 41 -37.08 -9.39 14.00
CA GLY A 41 -36.72 -9.69 12.62
C GLY A 41 -36.72 -8.48 11.67
N GLU A 42 -37.17 -7.32 12.13
CA GLU A 42 -37.22 -6.08 11.33
C GLU A 42 -35.87 -5.33 11.38
N GLN A 43 -35.50 -4.72 10.25
CA GLN A 43 -34.34 -3.83 10.20
C GLN A 43 -34.70 -2.48 10.81
N VAL A 44 -33.76 -1.87 11.53
CA VAL A 44 -33.91 -0.49 12.02
C VAL A 44 -33.53 0.50 10.92
N ASP A 45 -33.99 1.74 11.06
CA ASP A 45 -33.62 2.82 10.16
C ASP A 45 -32.12 3.18 10.29
N PRO A 46 -31.53 3.82 9.25
CA PRO A 46 -30.12 4.20 9.26
C PRO A 46 -29.70 5.07 10.43
N SER A 47 -30.54 6.02 10.85
CA SER A 47 -30.21 6.94 11.96
C SER A 47 -30.08 6.18 13.28
N THR A 48 -31.02 5.26 13.54
CA THR A 48 -30.96 4.38 14.70
C THR A 48 -29.72 3.48 14.66
N TYR A 49 -29.42 2.88 13.50
CA TYR A 49 -28.25 2.02 13.35
C TYR A 49 -26.95 2.78 13.63
N ILE A 50 -26.76 3.94 13.01
CA ILE A 50 -25.56 4.77 13.14
C ILE A 50 -25.40 5.26 14.58
N SER A 51 -26.48 5.69 15.23
CA SER A 51 -26.43 6.15 16.63
C SER A 51 -26.00 5.02 17.58
N MET A 52 -26.47 3.79 17.34
CA MET A 52 -26.06 2.62 18.12
C MET A 52 -24.59 2.25 17.88
N PHE A 53 -24.09 2.45 16.67
CA PHE A 53 -22.67 2.28 16.38
C PHE A 53 -21.81 3.35 17.06
N GLU A 54 -22.22 4.62 17.01
CA GLU A 54 -21.55 5.75 17.67
C GLU A 54 -21.41 5.51 19.18
N LEU A 55 -22.49 5.08 19.85
CA LEU A 55 -22.47 4.75 21.28
C LEU A 55 -21.49 3.62 21.65
N ALA A 56 -21.21 2.72 20.71
CA ALA A 56 -20.31 1.61 20.93
C ALA A 56 -18.84 1.93 20.66
N LEU A 57 -18.54 3.08 20.07
CA LEU A 57 -17.16 3.46 19.76
C LEU A 57 -16.35 3.67 21.03
N ASP A 58 -15.13 3.14 21.00
CA ASP A 58 -14.15 3.28 22.08
C ASP A 58 -12.73 3.39 21.49
N GLY A 59 -11.77 3.81 22.29
CA GLY A 59 -10.34 3.86 21.93
C GLY A 59 -10.05 4.51 20.57
N ASP A 60 -9.23 3.84 19.76
CA ASP A 60 -8.77 4.36 18.46
C ASP A 60 -9.92 4.59 17.46
N ALA A 61 -11.01 3.82 17.56
CA ALA A 61 -12.18 3.97 16.70
C ALA A 61 -12.99 5.22 17.04
N ALA A 62 -13.11 5.57 18.33
CA ALA A 62 -13.71 6.82 18.76
C ALA A 62 -12.88 8.03 18.28
N VAL A 63 -11.56 8.00 18.49
CA VAL A 63 -10.65 9.07 18.02
C VAL A 63 -10.74 9.26 16.50
N PHE A 64 -10.82 8.18 15.73
CA PHE A 64 -11.02 8.26 14.29
C PHE A 64 -12.36 8.91 13.92
N ALA A 65 -13.45 8.53 14.58
CA ALA A 65 -14.75 9.13 14.35
C ALA A 65 -14.76 10.63 14.65
N GLU A 66 -14.07 11.08 15.70
CA GLU A 66 -13.97 12.49 16.09
C GLU A 66 -13.07 13.32 15.15
N THR A 67 -12.09 12.71 14.50
CA THR A 67 -11.13 13.40 13.63
C THR A 67 -11.57 13.43 12.17
N SER A 68 -12.40 12.47 11.73
CA SER A 68 -12.91 12.41 10.36
C SER A 68 -14.13 13.31 10.16
N PHE A 69 -13.98 14.37 9.36
CA PHE A 69 -15.07 15.29 9.02
C PHE A 69 -16.28 14.56 8.42
N GLN A 70 -16.04 13.60 7.53
CA GLN A 70 -17.10 12.82 6.88
C GLN A 70 -17.88 11.98 7.90
N VAL A 71 -17.18 11.27 8.79
CA VAL A 71 -17.83 10.43 9.81
C VAL A 71 -18.63 11.29 10.78
N ARG A 72 -18.07 12.43 11.21
CA ARG A 72 -18.78 13.39 12.07
C ARG A 72 -20.05 13.96 11.43
N SER A 73 -20.03 14.27 10.13
CA SER A 73 -21.23 14.76 9.43
C SER A 73 -22.32 13.70 9.45
N ILE A 74 -21.98 12.44 9.14
CA ILE A 74 -22.91 11.33 9.12
C ILE A 74 -23.51 11.08 10.51
N MET A 75 -22.69 11.05 11.56
CA MET A 75 -23.16 10.90 12.94
C MET A 75 -24.03 12.10 13.38
N SER A 76 -23.69 13.31 12.95
CA SER A 76 -24.55 14.48 13.19
C SER A 76 -25.90 14.40 12.46
N GLN A 77 -25.97 13.79 11.27
CA GLN A 77 -27.23 13.54 10.58
C GLN A 77 -28.05 12.45 11.28
N ALA A 78 -27.38 11.40 11.76
CA ALA A 78 -28.02 10.31 12.49
C ALA A 78 -28.62 10.76 13.83
N SER A 79 -27.90 11.57 14.61
CA SER A 79 -28.41 12.16 15.85
C SER A 79 -29.62 13.09 15.64
N LYS A 80 -29.81 13.60 14.41
CA LYS A 80 -30.99 14.38 14.01
C LYS A 80 -32.12 13.53 13.42
N GLY A 81 -31.93 12.21 13.29
CA GLY A 81 -32.91 11.29 12.72
C GLY A 81 -33.10 11.41 11.21
N ILE A 82 -32.13 11.97 10.49
CA ILE A 82 -32.23 12.25 9.04
C ILE A 82 -31.13 11.57 8.21
N ALA A 83 -30.36 10.66 8.80
CA ALA A 83 -29.38 9.90 8.04
C ALA A 83 -30.08 8.93 7.07
N SER A 84 -29.53 8.84 5.87
CA SER A 84 -30.00 8.00 4.77
C SER A 84 -29.30 6.64 4.72
N ASP A 85 -29.79 5.74 3.87
CA ASP A 85 -29.12 4.47 3.60
C ASP A 85 -27.72 4.69 3.00
N GLU A 86 -27.55 5.72 2.17
CA GLU A 86 -26.26 6.11 1.61
C GLU A 86 -25.28 6.56 2.71
N ASP A 87 -25.75 7.27 3.74
CA ASP A 87 -24.93 7.65 4.88
C ASP A 87 -24.44 6.42 5.66
N LEU A 88 -25.33 5.45 5.87
CA LEU A 88 -24.96 4.18 6.53
C LEU A 88 -23.97 3.37 5.70
N GLU A 89 -24.16 3.26 4.39
CA GLU A 89 -23.22 2.59 3.49
C GLU A 89 -21.86 3.29 3.47
N ASN A 90 -21.85 4.62 3.42
CA ASN A 90 -20.63 5.42 3.44
C ASN A 90 -19.89 5.27 4.77
N LEU A 91 -20.59 5.24 5.89
CA LEU A 91 -20.02 4.98 7.20
C LEU A 91 -19.39 3.58 7.26
N GLN A 92 -20.14 2.55 6.85
CA GLN A 92 -19.65 1.17 6.85
C GLN A 92 -18.41 1.03 5.97
N ARG A 93 -18.43 1.58 4.76
CA ARG A 93 -17.28 1.60 3.84
C ARG A 93 -16.08 2.29 4.47
N THR A 94 -16.28 3.45 5.08
CA THR A 94 -15.21 4.24 5.72
C THR A 94 -14.53 3.44 6.84
N PHE A 95 -15.31 2.79 7.70
CA PHE A 95 -14.78 1.97 8.78
C PHE A 95 -14.18 0.65 8.29
N SER A 96 -14.71 0.01 7.24
CA SER A 96 -14.12 -1.19 6.64
C SER A 96 -12.77 -0.92 5.97
N VAL A 97 -12.59 0.26 5.36
CA VAL A 97 -11.27 0.68 4.86
C VAL A 97 -10.29 0.91 6.00
N ARG A 98 -10.75 1.53 7.09
CA ARG A 98 -9.91 1.80 8.27
C ARG A 98 -9.55 0.53 9.05
N TYR A 99 -10.48 -0.42 9.16
CA TYR A 99 -10.38 -1.64 9.94
C TYR A 99 -10.79 -2.86 9.09
N PRO A 100 -9.90 -3.34 8.19
CA PRO A 100 -10.23 -4.36 7.19
C PRO A 100 -10.45 -5.77 7.78
N PRO A 101 -11.13 -6.68 7.05
CA PRO A 101 -11.25 -8.10 7.39
C PRO A 101 -9.89 -8.77 7.68
N ALA A 102 -9.86 -9.64 8.70
CA ALA A 102 -8.67 -10.39 9.12
C ALA A 102 -8.31 -11.54 8.15
N ALA A 103 -8.24 -11.22 6.86
CA ALA A 103 -7.42 -11.92 5.87
C ALA A 103 -6.10 -11.17 5.61
N GLU A 104 -5.95 -9.97 6.17
CA GLU A 104 -4.65 -9.35 6.38
C GLU A 104 -4.55 -8.89 7.82
N GLU A 105 -3.90 -9.68 8.68
CA GLU A 105 -2.97 -9.04 9.62
C GLU A 105 -1.98 -8.26 8.76
N LYS A 106 -2.35 -7.06 8.32
CA LYS A 106 -1.36 -6.01 8.17
C LYS A 106 -0.88 -5.77 9.59
N LYS A 107 0.06 -6.60 10.05
CA LYS A 107 1.19 -6.06 10.81
C LYS A 107 1.48 -4.75 10.12
N THR A 108 1.32 -3.64 10.83
CA THR A 108 1.91 -2.37 10.46
C THR A 108 3.40 -2.66 10.35
N VAL A 109 3.81 -3.20 9.20
CA VAL A 109 5.21 -3.31 8.86
C VAL A 109 5.58 -1.85 8.71
N ILE A 110 6.33 -1.35 9.68
CA ILE A 110 7.00 -0.07 9.57
C ILE A 110 7.83 -0.21 8.30
N TRP A 111 7.32 0.31 7.19
CA TRP A 111 7.90 0.11 5.85
C TRP A 111 9.30 0.72 5.77
N ALA A 112 9.60 1.66 6.67
CA ALA A 112 10.93 2.20 6.90
C ALA A 112 11.97 1.13 7.28
N ASP A 113 11.57 0.03 7.91
CA ASP A 113 12.48 -1.01 8.42
C ASP A 113 12.54 -2.29 7.56
N ILE A 114 11.78 -2.36 6.47
CA ILE A 114 11.84 -3.52 5.57
C ILE A 114 13.20 -3.56 4.88
N ASP A 115 14.01 -4.57 5.17
CA ASP A 115 15.20 -4.85 4.38
C ASP A 115 14.78 -5.52 3.06
N VAL A 116 15.05 -4.84 1.95
CA VAL A 116 14.75 -5.30 0.60
C VAL A 116 16.03 -5.46 -0.20
N ARG A 117 17.13 -5.94 0.38
CA ARG A 117 18.33 -6.28 -0.41
C ARG A 117 18.06 -7.46 -1.34
N GLN A 118 18.64 -7.43 -2.53
CA GLN A 118 18.66 -8.54 -3.48
C GLN A 118 19.43 -9.71 -2.86
N ALA A 119 18.80 -10.89 -2.86
CA ALA A 119 19.44 -12.10 -2.35
C ALA A 119 20.51 -12.60 -3.33
N GLU A 120 21.46 -13.38 -2.81
CA GLU A 120 22.48 -14.03 -3.63
C GLU A 120 21.82 -15.01 -4.61
N GLY A 121 22.07 -14.84 -5.90
CA GLY A 121 21.47 -15.64 -6.98
C GLY A 121 20.02 -15.26 -7.36
N GLU A 122 19.42 -14.24 -6.75
CA GLU A 122 18.12 -13.71 -7.15
C GLU A 122 18.25 -12.91 -8.45
N ASP A 123 17.44 -13.23 -9.47
CA ASP A 123 17.43 -12.46 -10.71
C ASP A 123 16.78 -11.07 -10.51
N LEU A 124 17.09 -10.13 -11.41
CA LEU A 124 16.64 -8.74 -11.29
C LEU A 124 15.11 -8.60 -11.33
N THR A 125 14.43 -9.42 -12.13
CA THR A 125 12.98 -9.37 -12.29
C THR A 125 12.27 -9.94 -11.05
N GLY A 126 12.75 -11.05 -10.50
CA GLY A 126 12.29 -11.64 -9.25
C GLY A 126 12.50 -10.67 -8.08
N TYR A 127 13.68 -10.05 -8.02
CA TYR A 127 13.98 -9.01 -7.06
C TYR A 127 13.02 -7.82 -7.16
N PHE A 128 12.80 -7.30 -8.36
CA PHE A 128 11.85 -6.21 -8.62
C PHE A 128 10.43 -6.56 -8.16
N HIS A 129 9.89 -7.71 -8.56
CA HIS A 129 8.56 -8.13 -8.16
C HIS A 129 8.42 -8.25 -6.64
N ARG A 130 9.47 -8.69 -5.95
CA ARG A 130 9.49 -8.75 -4.48
C ARG A 130 9.42 -7.35 -3.86
N VAL A 131 10.22 -6.40 -4.36
CA VAL A 131 10.16 -5.01 -3.87
C VAL A 131 8.82 -4.35 -4.19
N LEU A 132 8.27 -4.58 -5.38
CA LEU A 132 6.96 -4.10 -5.79
C LEU A 132 5.85 -4.61 -4.86
N ASN A 133 5.88 -5.91 -4.52
CA ASN A 133 4.95 -6.51 -3.56
C ASN A 133 5.03 -5.84 -2.18
N PHE A 134 6.23 -5.49 -1.69
CA PHE A 134 6.37 -4.75 -0.43
C PHE A 134 5.81 -3.33 -0.52
N TYR A 135 6.07 -2.63 -1.63
CA TYR A 135 5.52 -1.30 -1.88
C TYR A 135 3.98 -1.32 -1.91
N GLN A 136 3.37 -2.27 -2.62
CA GLN A 136 1.92 -2.43 -2.69
C GLN A 136 1.31 -2.78 -1.32
N ARG A 137 1.95 -3.66 -0.55
CA ARG A 137 1.53 -3.98 0.83
C ARG A 137 1.56 -2.76 1.75
N ALA A 138 2.54 -1.88 1.58
CA ALA A 138 2.66 -0.61 2.30
C ALA A 138 1.61 0.44 1.88
N GLY A 139 0.74 0.12 0.90
CA GLY A 139 -0.30 1.03 0.39
C GLY A 139 0.17 1.84 -0.82
N GLY A 140 1.33 1.52 -1.38
CA GLY A 140 1.84 2.12 -2.61
C GLY A 140 0.96 1.78 -3.80
N GLN A 141 0.53 2.80 -4.53
CA GLN A 141 -0.09 2.62 -5.83
C GLN A 141 0.96 2.82 -6.91
N GLU A 142 1.09 1.83 -7.79
CA GLU A 142 1.80 2.02 -9.05
C GLU A 142 0.88 2.84 -9.95
N LYS A 143 1.41 3.87 -10.63
CA LYS A 143 0.59 4.72 -11.50
C LYS A 143 -0.08 3.83 -12.56
N SER A 144 -1.37 3.53 -12.42
CA SER A 144 -2.17 3.10 -13.55
C SER A 144 -2.23 4.26 -14.54
N THR A 145 -1.93 3.96 -15.80
CA THR A 145 -2.03 4.84 -16.97
C THR A 145 -3.40 5.55 -17.12
N THR A 146 -4.38 5.20 -16.29
CA THR A 146 -5.77 5.69 -16.33
C THR A 146 -6.12 6.73 -15.27
N SER A 147 -5.26 7.03 -14.29
CA SER A 147 -5.61 8.01 -13.22
C SER A 147 -4.69 9.24 -13.22
N LEU A 148 -5.27 10.39 -13.57
CA LEU A 148 -4.65 11.72 -13.54
C LEU A 148 -4.39 12.27 -12.13
N LYS A 149 -4.54 11.46 -11.07
CA LYS A 149 -4.28 11.92 -9.69
C LYS A 149 -2.78 11.90 -9.41
N SER A 150 -2.23 13.08 -9.12
CA SER A 150 -0.87 13.21 -8.60
C SER A 150 -0.78 12.53 -7.22
N LEU A 151 0.32 11.78 -7.00
CA LEU A 151 0.64 11.22 -5.69
C LEU A 151 0.69 12.33 -4.65
N SER A 152 0.04 12.12 -3.52
CA SER A 152 0.13 12.99 -2.35
C SER A 152 1.57 13.07 -1.83
N PRO A 153 1.94 14.10 -1.04
CA PRO A 153 3.29 14.20 -0.48
C PRO A 153 3.77 12.94 0.28
N PRO A 154 2.97 12.28 1.13
CA PRO A 154 3.37 11.03 1.79
C PRO A 154 3.59 9.87 0.82
N GLU A 155 2.74 9.73 -0.21
CA GLU A 155 2.87 8.67 -1.21
C GLU A 155 4.15 8.85 -2.05
N ARG A 156 4.49 10.08 -2.41
CA ARG A 156 5.76 10.39 -3.10
C ARG A 156 6.97 10.06 -2.23
N PHE A 157 6.91 10.38 -0.94
CA PHE A 157 7.98 10.05 0.00
C PHE A 157 8.18 8.53 0.10
N MET A 158 7.09 7.77 0.24
CA MET A 158 7.13 6.32 0.27
C MET A 158 7.69 5.73 -1.03
N LEU A 159 7.24 6.20 -2.18
CA LEU A 159 7.76 5.76 -3.48
C LEU A 159 9.26 6.03 -3.59
N HIS A 160 9.73 7.24 -3.29
CA HIS A 160 11.16 7.56 -3.30
C HIS A 160 11.96 6.70 -2.32
N HIS A 161 11.39 6.37 -1.16
CA HIS A 161 12.02 5.49 -0.19
C HIS A 161 12.20 4.07 -0.77
N PHE A 162 11.17 3.52 -1.40
CA PHE A 162 11.24 2.19 -2.03
C PHE A 162 12.17 2.17 -3.25
N ILE A 163 12.18 3.22 -4.08
CA ILE A 163 13.16 3.36 -5.19
C ILE A 163 14.58 3.37 -4.63
N SER A 164 14.85 4.20 -3.61
CA SER A 164 16.18 4.26 -3.00
C SER A 164 16.61 2.92 -2.43
N LYS A 165 15.71 2.21 -1.75
CA LYS A 165 15.96 0.87 -1.22
C LYS A 165 16.16 -0.18 -2.32
N PHE A 166 15.37 -0.15 -3.39
CA PHE A 166 15.51 -1.03 -4.55
C PHE A 166 16.91 -0.91 -5.16
N ILE A 167 17.32 0.32 -5.50
CA ILE A 167 18.61 0.59 -6.13
C ILE A 167 19.77 0.25 -5.20
N ARG A 168 19.76 0.73 -3.95
CA ARG A 168 20.84 0.47 -2.99
C ARG A 168 20.90 -1.01 -2.55
N GLY A 169 19.79 -1.72 -2.68
CA GLY A 169 19.63 -3.12 -2.35
C GLY A 169 20.21 -4.08 -3.38
N LEU A 170 20.59 -3.61 -4.58
CA LEU A 170 21.21 -4.44 -5.61
C LEU A 170 22.46 -5.17 -5.08
N HIS A 171 22.56 -6.44 -5.45
CA HIS A 171 23.66 -7.32 -5.03
C HIS A 171 24.97 -6.89 -5.69
N ASP A 172 24.97 -6.72 -7.01
CA ASP A 172 26.11 -6.20 -7.76
C ASP A 172 26.26 -4.69 -7.55
N LYS A 173 27.39 -4.30 -6.93
CA LYS A 173 27.70 -2.89 -6.63
C LYS A 173 28.13 -2.09 -7.86
N THR A 174 28.65 -2.76 -8.89
CA THR A 174 28.98 -2.11 -10.18
C THR A 174 27.69 -1.75 -10.90
N LEU A 175 26.74 -2.69 -10.97
CA LEU A 175 25.40 -2.44 -11.50
C LEU A 175 24.67 -1.33 -10.74
N MET A 176 24.73 -1.36 -9.41
CA MET A 176 24.17 -0.29 -8.58
C MET A 176 24.75 1.08 -8.94
N GLN A 177 26.07 1.20 -9.06
CA GLN A 177 26.73 2.45 -9.39
C GLN A 177 26.36 2.95 -10.79
N GLU A 178 26.33 2.05 -11.78
CA GLU A 178 25.90 2.39 -13.15
C GLU A 178 24.45 2.87 -13.16
N ALA A 179 23.53 2.16 -12.50
CA ALA A 179 22.13 2.56 -12.41
C ALA A 179 21.94 3.92 -11.72
N VAL A 180 22.71 4.21 -10.67
CA VAL A 180 22.73 5.54 -10.04
C VAL A 180 23.24 6.60 -11.02
N GLY A 181 24.29 6.31 -11.79
CA GLY A 181 24.79 7.16 -12.86
C GLY A 181 23.73 7.47 -13.94
N GLN A 182 22.90 6.48 -14.26
CA GLN A 182 21.74 6.59 -15.15
C GLN A 182 20.50 7.20 -14.50
N ARG A 183 20.64 7.84 -13.33
CA ARG A 183 19.58 8.56 -12.61
C ARG A 183 18.42 7.69 -12.11
N ALA A 184 18.65 6.40 -11.85
CA ALA A 184 17.61 5.50 -11.33
C ALA A 184 16.96 5.98 -10.02
N LEU A 185 17.70 6.72 -9.17
CA LEU A 185 17.17 7.30 -7.92
C LEU A 185 16.16 8.44 -8.15
N ALA A 186 16.12 9.02 -9.34
CA ALA A 186 15.20 10.09 -9.72
C ALA A 186 13.99 9.58 -10.52
N ALA A 187 13.85 8.26 -10.65
CA ALA A 187 12.73 7.65 -11.35
C ALA A 187 11.38 8.06 -10.74
N SER A 188 10.38 8.21 -11.60
CA SER A 188 9.03 8.62 -11.21
C SER A 188 8.13 7.44 -10.82
N SER A 189 8.62 6.21 -10.97
CA SER A 189 7.97 4.96 -10.58
C SER A 189 8.99 3.85 -10.28
N LEU A 190 8.54 2.77 -9.63
CA LEU A 190 9.38 1.57 -9.44
C LEU A 190 9.65 0.86 -10.77
N GLN A 191 8.66 0.79 -11.67
CA GLN A 191 8.86 0.25 -13.00
C GLN A 191 9.95 1.00 -13.78
N GLU A 192 9.89 2.34 -13.80
CA GLU A 192 10.92 3.15 -14.46
C GLU A 192 12.31 2.92 -13.83
N ALA A 193 12.39 2.79 -12.50
CA ALA A 193 13.65 2.45 -11.85
C ALA A 193 14.18 1.08 -12.27
N HIS A 194 13.30 0.08 -12.43
CA HIS A 194 13.64 -1.25 -12.92
C HIS A 194 14.11 -1.25 -14.37
N ASP A 195 13.45 -0.48 -15.24
CA ASP A 195 13.82 -0.34 -16.64
C ASP A 195 15.23 0.28 -16.76
N ILE A 196 15.53 1.33 -15.97
CA ILE A 196 16.86 1.93 -15.90
C ILE A 196 17.92 0.94 -15.39
N VAL A 197 17.59 0.08 -14.41
CA VAL A 197 18.51 -0.96 -13.93
C VAL A 197 18.79 -2.00 -15.01
N HIS A 198 17.78 -2.41 -15.77
CA HIS A 198 17.98 -3.31 -16.91
C HIS A 198 18.85 -2.68 -17.99
N GLU A 199 18.64 -1.40 -18.31
CA GLU A 199 19.49 -0.67 -19.24
C GLU A 199 20.94 -0.55 -18.74
N ALA A 200 21.13 -0.30 -17.44
CA ALA A 200 22.46 -0.28 -16.84
C ALA A 200 23.16 -1.66 -16.96
N ALA A 201 22.42 -2.77 -16.80
CA ALA A 201 22.96 -4.11 -16.96
C ALA A 201 23.43 -4.37 -18.41
N THR A 202 22.62 -4.01 -19.41
CA THR A 202 23.00 -4.17 -20.82
C THR A 202 24.20 -3.30 -21.19
N ILE A 203 24.28 -2.09 -20.62
CA ILE A 203 25.44 -1.21 -20.79
C ILE A 203 26.70 -1.85 -20.20
N LEU A 204 26.64 -2.45 -19.00
CA LEU A 204 27.79 -3.12 -18.41
C LEU A 204 28.26 -4.32 -19.23
N GLU A 205 27.34 -5.12 -19.77
CA GLU A 205 27.67 -6.21 -20.70
C GLU A 205 28.38 -5.70 -21.96
N SER A 206 27.89 -4.58 -22.52
CA SER A 206 28.51 -3.94 -23.68
C SER A 206 29.92 -3.41 -23.36
N LYS A 207 30.12 -2.78 -22.20
CA LYS A 207 31.43 -2.28 -21.73
C LYS A 207 32.41 -3.43 -21.53
N ALA A 208 31.97 -4.54 -20.94
CA ALA A 208 32.79 -5.73 -20.76
C ALA A 208 33.22 -6.35 -22.10
N SER A 209 32.29 -6.40 -23.07
CA SER A 209 32.56 -6.90 -24.42
C SER A 209 33.59 -6.04 -25.17
N LEU A 210 33.46 -4.71 -25.07
CA LEU A 210 34.41 -3.76 -25.67
C LEU A 210 35.79 -3.85 -25.02
N ALA A 211 35.85 -3.96 -23.69
CA ALA A 211 37.11 -4.12 -22.96
C ALA A 211 37.83 -5.42 -23.36
N TYR A 212 37.10 -6.51 -23.55
CA TYR A 212 37.65 -7.77 -24.04
C TYR A 212 38.23 -7.64 -25.46
N LEU A 213 37.53 -6.96 -26.36
CA LEU A 213 38.00 -6.71 -27.73
C LEU A 213 39.25 -5.84 -27.73
N SER A 214 39.25 -4.71 -26.99
CA SER A 214 40.41 -3.83 -26.87
C SER A 214 41.64 -4.58 -26.35
N ALA A 215 41.49 -5.38 -25.29
CA ALA A 215 42.59 -6.16 -24.72
C ALA A 215 43.12 -7.23 -25.69
N ARG A 216 42.26 -7.77 -26.56
CA ARG A 216 42.68 -8.71 -27.61
C ARG A 216 43.48 -8.00 -28.69
N ASP A 217 43.01 -6.83 -29.13
CA ASP A 217 43.67 -6.06 -30.18
C ASP A 217 45.03 -5.53 -29.70
N ASP A 218 45.12 -5.05 -28.45
CA ASP A 218 46.40 -4.64 -27.83
C ASP A 218 47.42 -5.79 -27.79
N ARG A 219 46.98 -7.01 -27.45
CA ARG A 219 47.84 -8.21 -27.46
C ARG A 219 48.31 -8.57 -28.87
N MET A 220 47.43 -8.45 -29.86
CA MET A 220 47.78 -8.70 -31.26
C MET A 220 48.82 -7.69 -31.74
N SER A 221 48.64 -6.41 -31.44
CA SER A 221 49.63 -5.37 -31.78
C SER A 221 50.98 -5.60 -31.11
N GLN A 222 51.00 -6.01 -29.82
CA GLN A 222 52.25 -6.36 -29.13
C GLN A 222 52.97 -7.56 -29.77
N LEU A 223 52.22 -8.59 -30.20
CA LEU A 223 52.80 -9.74 -30.91
C LEU A 223 53.36 -9.34 -32.28
N GLU A 224 52.65 -8.49 -33.03
CA GLU A 224 53.12 -7.99 -34.32
C GLU A 224 54.40 -7.15 -34.18
N GLU A 225 54.51 -6.31 -33.14
CA GLU A 225 55.73 -5.57 -32.84
C GLU A 225 56.90 -6.50 -32.48
N LEU A 226 56.67 -7.53 -31.66
CA LEU A 226 57.71 -8.50 -31.31
C LEU A 226 58.24 -9.27 -32.53
N ILE A 227 57.35 -9.66 -33.45
CA ILE A 227 57.72 -10.32 -34.71
C ILE A 227 58.52 -9.36 -35.61
N ARG A 228 58.20 -8.06 -35.63
CA ARG A 228 58.95 -7.06 -36.39
C ARG A 228 60.35 -6.78 -35.83
N VAL A 229 60.55 -6.86 -34.51
CA VAL A 229 61.85 -6.61 -33.88
C VAL A 229 62.82 -7.80 -34.01
N GLN A 230 62.30 -9.01 -34.26
CA GLN A 230 63.12 -10.23 -34.42
C GLN A 230 63.53 -10.55 -35.86
N ASN A 231 63.02 -9.82 -36.85
CA ASN A 231 63.42 -9.89 -38.27
C ASN A 231 64.22 -8.65 -38.67
#